data_AF-A0A419FZ83-F1
#
_entry.id   AF-A0A419FZ83-F1
#
_cell.length_a   1.000
_cell.length_b   1.000
_cell.length_c   1.000
_cell.angle_alpha   90.00
_cell.angle_beta   90.00
_cell.angle_gamma   90.00
#
_symmetry.space_group_name_H-M   'P 1'
#
loop_
_entity.id
_entity.type
_entity.pdbx_description
1 polymer ?
#
loop_
_entity_poly.entity_id
_entity_poly.type
_entity_poly.pdbx_seq_one_letter_code
_entity_poly.pdbx_strand_id
1 'polypeptide(L)'
;MAARIRYIFLPLVMVLLLSIPAVAADIDLTLHQQSIDDNITITVENSSAVSVVIDSVYTELDGRRYDYAVSGGIPPYDKKVFHFRVELPSLDGTYPVIVTVRYLNDGKILSLRHAGLFHFRDPAQLNASCIAENATLDGNGSIVIRSDNQAPWTLVLPEEIEILSQEAFPDRKEFRIKNRVSGFRNTYPFFAVAEEETGNRHFTSMCAGTLSVNAGSPMQSSRGHLPSGLLLLLSATFFLTMAAFIINRSTTTFTSAFQKYLTRMFFITAAYFILKNAAAWPNYSMEHIDWLPYRYITGFFLTSLNSGNYQYFFDYFIDVYLMACLFLTFPYLYYFDRDRSVGEDKYVSFFRTILSVFNVFRGQRIYWNKLSRLGMLTIFVKFFFAPLLVSWSINNMLHIGNAPSMLQWEFQTINAFMVDLLILTDTAIFAFGYIIESRSLRSEIKSVEPTFFGWLVCLWCYPPFNAFSFRPFDYPIINISISSPQWVHIVMTCVLTFLWGIFTWASVALGFKASNLTNRGIVKTGPYRYVRHPAYTVKILIWLIQGIFFSQFGLGILLAFTVIYILRAWTEERHLSMDTDYEEYRKMVKWRFVPGLI
;
A
#
# COMPACT_ATOMS: atom_id res chain seq x y z
N MET A 1 -30.00 5.94 25.06
CA MET A 1 -28.71 6.64 24.86
C MET A 1 -27.71 5.83 24.02
N ALA A 2 -27.44 4.54 24.35
CA ALA A 2 -26.50 3.69 23.59
C ALA A 2 -26.85 3.47 22.10
N ALA A 3 -28.13 3.50 21.72
CA ALA A 3 -28.55 3.41 20.32
C ALA A 3 -28.23 4.68 19.51
N ARG A 4 -28.29 5.88 20.11
CA ARG A 4 -27.94 7.15 19.43
C ARG A 4 -26.44 7.30 19.21
N ILE A 5 -25.61 6.73 20.09
CA ILE A 5 -24.14 6.73 19.98
C ILE A 5 -23.65 5.93 18.75
N ARG A 6 -24.38 4.86 18.35
CA ARG A 6 -24.03 4.04 17.18
C ARG A 6 -24.11 4.81 15.85
N TYR A 7 -25.01 5.79 15.75
CA TYR A 7 -25.21 6.58 14.53
C TYR A 7 -24.32 7.82 14.45
N ILE A 8 -23.66 8.23 15.55
CA ILE A 8 -22.83 9.43 15.62
C ILE A 8 -21.33 9.12 15.43
N PHE A 9 -20.86 7.93 15.84
CA PHE A 9 -19.43 7.60 15.83
C PHE A 9 -18.87 7.21 14.45
N LEU A 10 -19.66 6.56 13.58
CA LEU A 10 -19.23 6.22 12.22
C LEU A 10 -19.03 7.49 11.36
N PRO A 11 -19.93 8.49 11.40
CA PRO A 11 -19.68 9.80 10.78
C PRO A 11 -18.50 10.55 11.40
N LEU A 12 -18.28 10.48 12.72
CA LEU A 12 -17.18 11.20 13.38
C LEU A 12 -15.79 10.68 12.95
N VAL A 13 -15.64 9.38 12.76
CA VAL A 13 -14.42 8.77 12.21
C VAL A 13 -14.29 9.09 10.73
N MET A 14 -15.38 9.08 9.97
CA MET A 14 -15.36 9.61 8.59
C MET A 14 -14.97 11.08 8.56
N VAL A 15 -15.40 11.93 9.48
CA VAL A 15 -15.02 13.36 9.56
C VAL A 15 -13.54 13.53 9.92
N LEU A 16 -12.99 12.68 10.81
CA LEU A 16 -11.55 12.64 11.11
C LEU A 16 -10.72 12.21 9.91
N LEU A 17 -11.28 11.40 9.01
CA LEU A 17 -10.65 11.00 7.75
C LEU A 17 -10.82 12.11 6.69
N LEU A 18 -12.02 12.69 6.53
CA LEU A 18 -12.38 13.68 5.51
C LEU A 18 -11.60 15.01 5.55
N SER A 19 -10.75 15.24 6.56
CA SER A 19 -10.01 16.49 6.74
C SER A 19 -8.60 16.49 6.12
N ILE A 20 -8.25 15.47 5.33
CA ILE A 20 -6.93 15.39 4.70
C ILE A 20 -7.00 16.13 3.35
N PRO A 21 -6.24 17.22 3.14
CA PRO A 21 -6.14 17.86 1.84
C PRO A 21 -5.63 16.84 0.81
N ALA A 22 -6.05 16.96 -0.45
CA ALA A 22 -5.47 16.18 -1.54
C ALA A 22 -3.94 16.37 -1.53
N VAL A 23 -3.19 15.27 -1.46
CA VAL A 23 -1.73 15.26 -1.53
C VAL A 23 -1.34 14.42 -2.73
N ALA A 24 -0.31 14.86 -3.45
CA ALA A 24 0.26 14.16 -4.60
C ALA A 24 0.50 12.68 -4.30
N ALA A 25 0.00 11.81 -5.19
CA ALA A 25 0.18 10.37 -5.06
C ALA A 25 1.60 9.98 -5.47
N ASP A 26 2.19 9.02 -4.75
CA ASP A 26 3.45 8.38 -5.13
C ASP A 26 3.19 7.49 -6.36
N ILE A 27 3.40 8.07 -7.55
CA ILE A 27 3.26 7.39 -8.84
C ILE A 27 4.63 6.89 -9.29
N ASP A 28 4.72 5.59 -9.56
CA ASP A 28 5.90 4.89 -10.04
C ASP A 28 5.56 4.24 -11.40
N LEU A 29 6.09 4.83 -12.46
CA LEU A 29 5.92 4.38 -13.83
C LEU A 29 7.26 3.94 -14.40
N THR A 30 7.29 2.76 -15.02
CA THR A 30 8.44 2.27 -15.77
C THR A 30 8.12 2.19 -17.26
N LEU A 31 9.03 2.68 -18.10
CA LEU A 31 8.91 2.62 -19.56
C LEU A 31 9.87 1.57 -20.11
N HIS A 32 9.34 0.71 -20.98
CA HIS A 32 10.14 -0.17 -21.82
C HIS A 32 9.84 0.12 -23.28
N GLN A 33 10.89 0.23 -24.09
CA GLN A 33 10.78 0.46 -25.53
C GLN A 33 11.48 -0.70 -26.27
N GLN A 34 10.85 -1.17 -27.33
CA GLN A 34 11.39 -2.17 -28.25
C GLN A 34 11.05 -1.76 -29.70
N SER A 35 12.02 -1.87 -30.61
CA SER A 35 11.83 -1.59 -32.03
C SER A 35 12.07 -2.86 -32.85
N ILE A 36 11.13 -3.19 -33.74
CA ILE A 36 11.26 -4.26 -34.72
C ILE A 36 10.73 -3.71 -36.05
N ASP A 37 11.58 -3.69 -37.07
CA ASP A 37 11.27 -3.13 -38.40
C ASP A 37 10.72 -1.69 -38.31
N ASP A 38 9.53 -1.43 -38.85
CA ASP A 38 8.83 -0.14 -38.81
C ASP A 38 7.91 0.01 -37.59
N ASN A 39 7.95 -0.93 -36.63
CA ASN A 39 7.07 -0.95 -35.47
C ASN A 39 7.84 -0.72 -34.16
N ILE A 40 7.50 0.37 -33.48
CA ILE A 40 7.98 0.69 -32.13
C ILE A 40 6.91 0.29 -31.11
N THR A 41 7.27 -0.61 -30.20
CA THR A 41 6.42 -1.05 -29.09
C THR A 41 6.88 -0.39 -27.80
N ILE A 42 5.97 0.32 -27.14
CA ILE A 42 6.17 0.99 -25.87
C ILE A 42 5.31 0.33 -24.81
N THR A 43 5.91 -0.14 -23.74
CA THR A 43 5.21 -0.68 -22.57
C THR A 43 5.35 0.30 -21.42
N VAL A 44 4.21 0.75 -20.89
CA VAL A 44 4.13 1.58 -19.68
C VAL A 44 3.65 0.68 -18.55
N GLU A 45 4.51 0.43 -17.58
CA GLU A 45 4.21 -0.35 -16.39
C GLU A 45 3.95 0.57 -15.21
N ASN A 46 2.82 0.37 -14.54
CA ASN A 46 2.44 1.11 -13.35
C ASN A 46 2.73 0.27 -12.11
N SER A 47 3.83 0.57 -11.43
CA SER A 47 4.24 -0.10 -10.19
C SER A 47 3.62 0.55 -8.94
N SER A 48 2.87 1.64 -9.12
CA SER A 48 2.21 2.32 -8.00
C SER A 48 0.98 1.57 -7.52
N ALA A 49 0.58 1.88 -6.28
CA ALA A 49 -0.65 1.38 -5.68
C ALA A 49 -1.92 2.09 -6.23
N VAL A 50 -1.76 2.96 -7.22
CA VAL A 50 -2.78 3.92 -7.66
C VAL A 50 -2.99 3.82 -9.17
N SER A 51 -4.21 3.99 -9.66
CA SER A 51 -4.45 4.07 -11.11
C SER A 51 -3.84 5.35 -11.66
N VAL A 52 -3.08 5.25 -12.74
CA VAL A 52 -2.44 6.40 -13.38
C VAL A 52 -3.15 6.74 -14.67
N VAL A 53 -3.70 7.95 -14.77
CA VAL A 53 -4.36 8.42 -16.00
C VAL A 53 -3.30 8.89 -16.98
N ILE A 54 -3.28 8.29 -18.16
CA ILE A 54 -2.40 8.70 -19.26
C ILE A 54 -3.14 9.75 -20.08
N ASP A 55 -2.55 10.94 -20.17
CA ASP A 55 -3.01 12.05 -21.00
C ASP A 55 -2.67 11.81 -22.47
N SER A 56 -1.41 11.44 -22.74
CA SER A 56 -0.95 11.15 -24.10
C SER A 56 0.34 10.33 -24.09
N VAL A 57 0.53 9.55 -25.15
CA VAL A 57 1.77 8.83 -25.42
C VAL A 57 2.20 9.19 -26.83
N TYR A 58 3.44 9.60 -26.99
CA TYR A 58 4.01 9.87 -28.31
C TYR A 58 5.46 9.44 -28.37
N THR A 59 5.91 9.14 -29.58
CA THR A 59 7.31 8.80 -29.84
C THR A 59 7.88 9.69 -30.95
N GLU A 60 9.16 10.00 -30.84
CA GLU A 60 9.91 10.79 -31.81
C GLU A 60 11.02 9.92 -32.39
N LEU A 61 11.11 9.88 -33.72
CA LEU A 61 12.16 9.21 -34.47
C LEU A 61 12.52 10.08 -35.67
N ASP A 62 13.82 10.36 -35.86
CA ASP A 62 14.34 11.14 -37.00
C ASP A 62 13.63 12.50 -37.17
N GLY A 63 13.49 13.23 -36.06
CA GLY A 63 12.82 14.54 -36.02
C GLY A 63 11.30 14.52 -36.27
N ARG A 64 10.70 13.34 -36.45
CA ARG A 64 9.26 13.17 -36.67
C ARG A 64 8.57 12.65 -35.43
N ARG A 65 7.43 13.24 -35.10
CA ARG A 65 6.59 12.88 -33.96
C ARG A 65 5.42 12.00 -34.40
N TYR A 66 5.22 10.90 -33.68
CA TYR A 66 4.13 9.96 -33.85
C TYR A 66 3.30 9.94 -32.57
N ASP A 67 2.09 10.48 -32.64
CA ASP A 67 1.17 10.55 -31.50
C ASP A 67 0.25 9.33 -31.46
N TYR A 68 0.02 8.81 -30.26
CA TYR A 68 -1.02 7.83 -29.99
C TYR A 68 -2.13 8.50 -29.18
N ALA A 69 -3.32 8.63 -29.79
CA ALA A 69 -4.49 9.15 -29.10
C ALA A 69 -4.94 8.15 -28.03
N VAL A 70 -4.71 8.47 -26.75
CA VAL A 70 -5.14 7.66 -25.61
C VAL A 70 -6.02 8.51 -24.71
N SER A 71 -7.16 7.96 -24.29
CA SER A 71 -7.82 8.33 -23.05
C SER A 71 -7.97 7.05 -22.22
N GLY A 72 -7.45 7.04 -20.99
CA GLY A 72 -7.68 5.93 -20.05
C GLY A 72 -6.56 5.74 -19.01
N GLY A 73 -6.92 5.11 -17.90
CA GLY A 73 -5.98 4.79 -16.82
C GLY A 73 -5.22 3.48 -17.03
N ILE A 74 -4.03 3.39 -16.44
CA ILE A 74 -3.31 2.14 -16.17
C ILE A 74 -3.61 1.78 -14.71
N PRO A 75 -4.28 0.64 -14.42
CA PRO A 75 -4.54 0.21 -13.05
C PRO A 75 -3.25 -0.01 -12.22
N PRO A 76 -3.35 -0.10 -10.88
CA PRO A 76 -2.22 -0.45 -10.03
C PRO A 76 -1.62 -1.81 -10.41
N TYR A 77 -0.28 -1.90 -10.44
CA TYR A 77 0.47 -3.11 -10.76
C TYR A 77 0.14 -3.74 -12.12
N ASP A 78 -0.31 -2.90 -13.07
CA ASP A 78 -0.69 -3.30 -14.42
C ASP A 78 0.19 -2.59 -15.45
N LYS A 79 0.15 -3.05 -16.70
CA LYS A 79 0.91 -2.46 -17.80
C LYS A 79 0.05 -2.27 -19.03
N LYS A 80 0.37 -1.23 -19.79
CA LYS A 80 -0.29 -0.94 -21.06
C LYS A 80 0.74 -0.86 -22.18
N VAL A 81 0.42 -1.51 -23.29
CA VAL A 81 1.30 -1.60 -24.46
C VAL A 81 0.75 -0.73 -25.58
N PHE A 82 1.62 0.05 -26.21
CA PHE A 82 1.34 0.96 -27.30
C PHE A 82 2.20 0.58 -28.50
N HIS A 83 1.61 0.54 -29.69
CA HIS A 83 2.30 0.20 -30.93
C HIS A 83 2.27 1.40 -31.87
N PHE A 84 3.43 1.78 -32.40
CA PHE A 84 3.63 2.90 -33.30
C PHE A 84 4.22 2.37 -34.59
N ARG A 85 3.53 2.61 -35.72
CA ARG A 85 4.16 2.48 -37.03
C ARG A 85 4.86 3.78 -37.37
N VAL A 86 6.16 3.68 -37.63
CA VAL A 86 7.01 4.82 -37.94
C VAL A 86 7.52 4.73 -39.36
N GLU A 87 7.77 5.87 -39.98
CA GLU A 87 8.46 5.90 -41.26
C GLU A 87 9.95 5.60 -41.03
N LEU A 88 10.50 4.70 -41.85
CA LEU A 88 11.90 4.29 -41.74
C LEU A 88 12.81 5.47 -42.14
N PRO A 89 13.92 5.69 -41.41
CA PRO A 89 14.86 6.77 -41.73
C PRO A 89 15.47 6.66 -43.13
N SER A 90 15.91 7.79 -43.68
CA SER A 90 16.47 7.83 -45.04
C SER A 90 17.93 7.36 -45.13
N LEU A 91 18.70 7.45 -44.04
CA LEU A 91 20.12 7.04 -43.99
C LEU A 91 20.26 5.75 -43.19
N ASP A 92 21.18 4.88 -43.61
CA ASP A 92 21.55 3.70 -42.83
C ASP A 92 22.27 4.14 -41.54
N GLY A 93 22.01 3.51 -40.39
CA GLY A 93 22.65 3.90 -39.14
C GLY A 93 21.85 3.56 -37.89
N THR A 94 22.20 4.24 -36.79
CA THR A 94 21.45 4.17 -35.52
C THR A 94 20.87 5.54 -35.24
N TYR A 95 19.59 5.59 -34.84
CA TYR A 95 18.87 6.80 -34.47
C TYR A 95 18.40 6.71 -33.01
N PRO A 96 18.26 7.83 -32.29
CA PRO A 96 17.55 7.82 -31.02
C PRO A 96 16.05 7.73 -31.27
N VAL A 97 15.38 6.88 -30.49
CA VAL A 97 13.93 6.90 -30.35
C VAL A 97 13.58 7.49 -28.99
N ILE A 98 12.86 8.60 -28.98
CA ILE A 98 12.43 9.25 -27.76
C ILE A 98 10.97 8.90 -27.53
N VAL A 99 10.65 8.44 -26.34
CA VAL A 99 9.31 8.08 -25.90
C VAL A 99 8.90 9.05 -24.82
N THR A 100 7.74 9.67 -24.97
CA THR A 100 7.16 10.54 -23.95
C THR A 100 5.79 10.03 -23.54
N VAL A 101 5.60 9.89 -22.23
CA VAL A 101 4.32 9.55 -21.61
C VAL A 101 3.91 10.69 -20.71
N ARG A 102 2.80 11.35 -21.04
CA ARG A 102 2.19 12.39 -20.21
C ARG A 102 1.12 11.75 -19.35
N TYR A 103 1.17 12.01 -18.05
CA TYR A 103 0.26 11.42 -17.08
C TYR A 103 -0.21 12.45 -16.06
N LEU A 104 -1.40 12.21 -15.51
CA LEU A 104 -2.00 13.08 -14.52
C LEU A 104 -1.56 12.66 -13.11
N ASN A 105 -0.99 13.59 -12.35
CA ASN A 105 -0.77 13.44 -10.92
C ASN A 105 -1.30 14.68 -10.19
N ASP A 106 -2.26 14.50 -9.29
CA ASP A 106 -2.83 15.58 -8.46
C ASP A 106 -3.33 16.79 -9.27
N GLY A 107 -4.02 16.51 -10.38
CA GLY A 107 -4.55 17.55 -11.28
C GLY A 107 -3.48 18.28 -12.13
N LYS A 108 -2.21 17.89 -12.02
CA LYS A 108 -1.12 18.40 -12.85
C LYS A 108 -0.69 17.35 -13.87
N ILE A 109 -0.43 17.79 -15.10
CA ILE A 109 0.15 16.93 -16.13
C ILE A 109 1.66 16.90 -15.92
N LEU A 110 2.19 15.71 -15.67
CA LEU A 110 3.61 15.41 -15.58
C LEU A 110 4.01 14.55 -16.77
N SER A 111 5.32 14.42 -17.00
CA SER A 111 5.82 13.61 -18.10
C SER A 111 6.94 12.68 -17.68
N LEU A 112 6.98 11.50 -18.30
CA LEU A 112 8.08 10.57 -18.22
C LEU A 112 8.65 10.39 -19.62
N ARG A 113 9.96 10.62 -19.77
CA ARG A 113 10.65 10.46 -21.05
C ARG A 113 11.69 9.36 -20.98
N HIS A 114 11.76 8.56 -22.03
CA HIS A 114 12.72 7.48 -22.20
C HIS A 114 13.38 7.61 -23.57
N ALA A 115 14.70 7.46 -23.63
CA ALA A 115 15.42 7.38 -24.90
C ALA A 115 15.97 5.96 -25.08
N GLY A 116 15.79 5.42 -26.28
CA GLY A 116 16.37 4.15 -26.72
C GLY A 116 17.02 4.29 -28.08
N LEU A 117 17.59 3.19 -28.59
CA LEU A 117 18.24 3.15 -29.90
C LEU A 117 17.36 2.42 -30.92
N PHE A 118 17.23 3.01 -32.10
CA PHE A 118 16.60 2.43 -33.29
C PHE A 118 17.68 2.14 -34.32
N HIS A 119 17.88 0.86 -34.65
CA HIS A 119 18.89 0.44 -35.61
C HIS A 119 18.27 0.21 -36.98
N PHE A 120 18.75 0.94 -38.00
CA PHE A 120 18.29 0.82 -39.37
C PHE A 120 19.39 0.26 -40.28
N ARG A 121 19.15 -0.95 -40.80
CA ARG A 121 20.02 -1.71 -41.73
C ARG A 121 21.43 -1.99 -41.22
N ASP A 122 22.31 -0.99 -41.23
CA ASP A 122 23.72 -1.11 -40.79
C ASP A 122 23.94 -0.21 -39.56
N PRO A 123 23.88 -0.77 -38.34
CA PRO A 123 24.01 0.01 -37.11
C PRO A 123 25.35 0.74 -37.03
N ALA A 124 25.29 2.05 -36.76
CA ALA A 124 26.46 2.89 -36.62
C ALA A 124 26.43 3.61 -35.28
N GLN A 125 27.51 3.53 -34.50
CA GLN A 125 27.62 4.16 -33.18
C GLN A 125 28.61 5.31 -33.26
N LEU A 126 28.23 6.46 -32.69
CA LEU A 126 29.12 7.62 -32.60
C LEU A 126 30.29 7.30 -31.66
N ASN A 127 31.51 7.61 -32.08
CA ASN A 127 32.73 7.39 -31.30
C ASN A 127 32.89 8.48 -30.22
N ALA A 128 31.90 8.59 -29.33
CA ALA A 128 31.87 9.50 -28.20
C ALA A 128 31.33 8.74 -26.97
N SER A 129 32.20 8.52 -26.01
CA SER A 129 31.87 8.01 -24.67
C SER A 129 31.24 9.13 -23.85
N CYS A 130 30.19 8.81 -23.08
CA CYS A 130 29.69 9.74 -22.07
C CYS A 130 29.33 9.07 -20.76
N ILE A 131 29.52 9.84 -19.68
CA ILE A 131 29.08 9.52 -18.33
C ILE A 131 28.21 10.67 -17.87
N ALA A 132 26.92 10.38 -17.66
CA ALA A 132 25.98 11.32 -17.07
C ALA A 132 26.04 11.19 -15.53
N GLU A 133 26.35 12.29 -14.83
CA GLU A 133 26.33 12.30 -13.37
C GLU A 133 24.88 12.36 -12.85
N ASN A 134 24.60 11.65 -11.76
CA ASN A 134 23.30 11.76 -11.08
C ASN A 134 23.13 13.17 -10.53
N ALA A 135 21.95 13.75 -10.74
CA ALA A 135 21.65 15.13 -10.39
C ALA A 135 20.51 15.20 -9.38
N THR A 136 20.56 16.22 -8.51
CA THR A 136 19.50 16.57 -7.59
C THR A 136 19.02 17.99 -7.87
N LEU A 137 17.71 18.21 -7.79
CA LEU A 137 17.08 19.48 -8.14
C LEU A 137 16.20 19.96 -6.99
N ASP A 138 16.58 21.01 -6.30
CA ASP A 138 15.76 21.69 -5.28
C ASP A 138 15.43 23.11 -5.77
N GLY A 139 14.38 23.20 -6.59
CA GLY A 139 14.06 24.40 -7.38
C GLY A 139 14.97 24.58 -8.61
N ASN A 140 16.27 24.78 -8.39
CA ASN A 140 17.30 24.93 -9.43
C ASN A 140 18.43 23.90 -9.23
N GLY A 141 19.11 23.50 -10.30
CA GLY A 141 20.18 22.50 -10.25
C GLY A 141 21.00 22.46 -11.54
N SER A 142 21.98 21.57 -11.62
CA SER A 142 22.71 21.32 -12.85
C SER A 142 22.90 19.82 -13.13
N ILE A 143 22.93 19.48 -14.41
CA ILE A 143 23.27 18.15 -14.93
C ILE A 143 24.63 18.26 -15.61
N VAL A 144 25.54 17.36 -15.27
CA VAL A 144 26.89 17.30 -15.84
C VAL A 144 27.02 16.03 -16.67
N ILE A 145 27.41 16.20 -17.94
CA ILE A 145 27.81 15.10 -18.83
C ILE A 145 29.31 15.20 -19.01
N ARG A 146 30.05 14.16 -18.63
CA ARG A 146 31.48 14.03 -18.97
C ARG A 146 31.61 13.26 -20.26
N SER A 147 32.46 13.74 -21.17
CA SER A 147 32.66 13.15 -22.49
C SER A 147 34.09 13.42 -22.95
N ASP A 148 34.72 12.42 -23.55
CA ASP A 148 36.11 12.51 -24.03
C ASP A 148 36.22 13.35 -25.32
N ASN A 149 35.09 13.57 -26.00
CA ASN A 149 34.97 14.34 -27.24
C ASN A 149 33.91 15.45 -27.11
N GLN A 150 34.06 16.55 -27.86
CA GLN A 150 33.08 17.65 -27.94
C GLN A 150 31.86 17.30 -28.82
N ALA A 151 31.26 16.13 -28.59
CA ALA A 151 30.06 15.72 -29.30
C ALA A 151 28.86 16.65 -28.92
N PRO A 152 27.89 16.86 -29.84
CA PRO A 152 26.77 17.75 -29.64
C PRO A 152 25.70 17.13 -28.72
N TRP A 153 26.04 16.89 -27.46
CA TRP A 153 25.14 16.28 -26.48
C TRP A 153 23.90 17.13 -26.24
N THR A 154 22.73 16.50 -26.39
CA THR A 154 21.41 17.03 -26.05
C THR A 154 20.81 16.21 -24.91
N LEU A 155 19.99 16.86 -24.06
CA LEU A 155 19.34 16.21 -22.93
C LEU A 155 17.89 15.88 -23.26
N VAL A 156 17.49 14.64 -22.97
CA VAL A 156 16.11 14.18 -22.95
C VAL A 156 15.62 14.24 -21.50
N LEU A 157 14.90 15.31 -21.19
CA LEU A 157 14.36 15.60 -19.85
C LEU A 157 12.83 15.66 -19.88
N PRO A 158 12.15 15.35 -18.75
CA PRO A 158 10.72 15.61 -18.58
C PRO A 158 10.34 17.05 -18.95
N GLU A 159 9.16 17.24 -19.52
CA GLU A 159 8.59 18.53 -19.95
C GLU A 159 8.49 19.57 -18.82
N GLU A 160 8.38 19.11 -17.56
CA GLU A 160 8.39 19.97 -16.37
C GLU A 160 9.78 20.54 -16.01
N ILE A 161 10.85 20.02 -16.61
CA ILE A 161 12.23 20.47 -16.38
C ILE A 161 12.70 21.34 -17.55
N GLU A 162 13.04 22.59 -17.23
CA GLU A 162 13.52 23.57 -18.18
C GLU A 162 15.04 23.70 -18.13
N ILE A 163 15.69 23.68 -19.29
CA ILE A 163 17.12 24.01 -19.43
C ILE A 163 17.24 25.55 -19.52
N LEU A 164 17.91 26.16 -18.53
CA LEU A 164 18.14 27.60 -18.47
C LEU A 164 19.35 28.04 -19.27
N SER A 165 20.45 27.27 -19.18
CA SER A 165 21.70 27.55 -19.88
C SER A 165 22.51 26.27 -20.05
N GLN A 166 23.40 26.28 -21.04
CA GLN A 166 24.39 25.23 -21.27
C GLN A 166 25.78 25.86 -21.35
N GLU A 167 26.75 25.27 -20.63
CA GLU A 167 28.15 25.66 -20.65
C GLU A 167 28.99 24.46 -21.07
N ALA A 168 29.85 24.64 -22.07
CA ALA A 168 30.72 23.60 -22.60
C ALA A 168 32.15 23.80 -22.09
N PHE A 169 32.72 22.76 -21.51
CA PHE A 169 34.12 22.68 -21.07
C PHE A 169 34.84 21.61 -21.90
N PRO A 170 36.19 21.58 -21.89
CA PRO A 170 36.96 20.59 -22.66
C PRO A 170 36.65 19.12 -22.32
N ASP A 171 36.27 18.84 -21.07
CA ASP A 171 36.07 17.50 -20.49
C ASP A 171 34.61 17.21 -20.10
N ARG A 172 33.74 18.23 -20.13
CA ARG A 172 32.35 18.12 -19.66
C ARG A 172 31.44 19.16 -20.29
N LYS A 173 30.14 18.86 -20.29
CA LYS A 173 29.08 19.80 -20.62
C LYS A 173 28.13 19.91 -19.45
N GLU A 174 27.88 21.13 -18.98
CA GLU A 174 27.02 21.42 -17.85
C GLU A 174 25.73 22.10 -18.31
N PHE A 175 24.59 21.60 -17.86
CA PHE A 175 23.26 22.12 -18.16
C PHE A 175 22.63 22.62 -16.88
N ARG A 176 22.35 23.92 -16.78
CA ARG A 176 21.57 24.48 -15.67
C ARG A 176 20.10 24.24 -15.93
N ILE A 177 19.43 23.66 -14.95
CA ILE A 177 18.03 23.23 -15.06
C ILE A 177 17.18 23.82 -13.93
N LYS A 178 15.89 23.97 -14.20
CA LYS A 178 14.88 24.46 -13.25
C LYS A 178 13.60 23.65 -13.35
N ASN A 179 12.99 23.37 -12.21
CA ASN A 179 11.67 22.75 -12.18
C ASN A 179 10.57 23.82 -12.36
N ARG A 180 9.70 23.64 -13.36
CA ARG A 180 8.53 24.51 -13.59
C ARG A 180 7.36 24.19 -12.65
N VAL A 181 7.31 22.96 -12.14
CA VAL A 181 6.19 22.47 -11.32
C VAL A 181 6.61 22.39 -9.84
N SER A 182 6.13 23.33 -9.03
CA SER A 182 6.41 23.32 -7.59
C SER A 182 5.65 22.21 -6.85
N GLY A 183 6.28 21.71 -5.77
CA GLY A 183 5.63 20.84 -4.79
C GLY A 183 5.58 19.34 -5.12
N PHE A 184 6.34 18.87 -6.12
CA PHE A 184 6.35 17.45 -6.51
C PHE A 184 7.72 16.81 -6.30
N ARG A 185 7.76 15.61 -5.70
CA ARG A 185 8.99 14.82 -5.49
C ARG A 185 8.97 13.63 -6.42
N ASN A 186 10.00 13.49 -7.25
CA ASN A 186 10.13 12.34 -8.14
C ASN A 186 11.58 12.11 -8.55
N THR A 187 11.88 10.87 -8.94
CA THR A 187 13.17 10.51 -9.52
C THR A 187 12.94 10.08 -10.95
N TYR A 188 13.51 10.83 -11.88
CA TYR A 188 13.41 10.56 -13.31
C TYR A 188 14.69 9.93 -13.81
N PRO A 189 14.64 8.92 -14.69
CA PRO A 189 15.74 8.70 -15.61
C PRO A 189 15.82 9.89 -16.57
N PHE A 190 17.01 10.41 -16.81
CA PHE A 190 17.26 11.33 -17.91
C PHE A 190 18.29 10.72 -18.85
N PHE A 191 18.26 11.15 -20.11
CA PHE A 191 19.16 10.63 -21.13
C PHE A 191 19.91 11.79 -21.79
N ALA A 192 21.16 11.52 -22.13
CA ALA A 192 21.98 12.37 -22.97
C ALA A 192 22.18 11.67 -24.29
N VAL A 193 21.92 12.36 -25.40
CA VAL A 193 22.01 11.82 -26.75
C VAL A 193 22.89 12.73 -27.60
N ALA A 194 23.85 12.15 -28.32
CA ALA A 194 24.64 12.83 -29.33
C ALA A 194 24.43 12.17 -30.68
N GLU A 195 24.23 12.99 -31.70
CA GLU A 195 23.95 12.58 -33.08
C GLU A 195 24.97 13.24 -34.01
N GLU A 196 25.41 12.50 -35.03
CA GLU A 196 26.26 13.01 -36.11
C GLU A 196 25.88 12.34 -37.43
N GLU A 197 25.75 13.12 -38.48
CA GLU A 197 25.53 12.62 -39.84
C GLU A 197 26.80 12.80 -40.67
N THR A 198 27.46 11.69 -40.99
CA THR A 198 28.71 11.71 -41.76
C THR A 198 28.69 10.62 -42.83
N GLY A 199 28.97 10.99 -44.09
CA GLY A 199 29.11 10.02 -45.18
C GLY A 199 27.85 9.22 -45.51
N ASN A 200 26.67 9.86 -45.46
CA ASN A 200 25.36 9.24 -45.74
C ASN A 200 24.97 8.13 -44.73
N ARG A 201 25.44 8.27 -43.48
CA ARG A 201 25.07 7.44 -42.34
C ARG A 201 24.78 8.28 -41.12
N HIS A 202 23.86 7.79 -40.28
CA HIS A 202 23.52 8.42 -39.01
C HIS A 202 24.17 7.68 -37.84
N PHE A 203 24.93 8.41 -37.02
CA PHE A 203 25.63 7.90 -35.86
C PHE A 203 25.00 8.45 -34.59
N THR A 204 24.73 7.57 -33.62
CA THR A 204 24.21 7.98 -32.31
C THR A 204 25.01 7.37 -31.17
N SER A 205 25.21 8.13 -30.11
CA SER A 205 25.66 7.62 -28.81
C SER A 205 24.75 8.20 -27.71
N MET A 206 24.57 7.44 -26.64
CA MET A 206 23.73 7.85 -25.51
C MET A 206 24.30 7.40 -24.16
N CYS A 207 24.00 8.15 -23.12
CA CYS A 207 24.15 7.72 -21.72
C CYS A 207 22.93 8.15 -20.91
N ALA A 208 22.75 7.52 -19.76
CA ALA A 208 21.64 7.79 -18.85
C ALA A 208 22.17 8.17 -17.48
N GLY A 209 21.42 9.02 -16.79
CA GLY A 209 21.62 9.34 -15.37
C GLY A 209 20.27 9.44 -14.67
N THR A 210 20.30 9.65 -13.35
CA THR A 210 19.07 9.88 -12.57
C THR A 210 18.98 11.31 -12.09
N LEU A 211 17.81 11.93 -12.25
CA LEU A 211 17.49 13.26 -11.75
C LEU A 211 16.46 13.14 -10.62
N SER A 212 16.85 13.48 -9.39
CA SER A 212 15.94 13.52 -8.24
C SER A 212 15.47 14.94 -7.95
N VAL A 213 14.17 15.19 -8.10
CA VAL A 213 13.52 16.49 -7.91
C VAL A 213 12.94 16.60 -6.50
N ASN A 214 13.19 17.75 -5.86
CA ASN A 214 12.89 18.06 -4.46
C ASN A 214 13.48 17.00 -3.51
N ALA A 215 14.72 16.61 -3.77
CA ALA A 215 15.55 15.71 -2.98
C ALA A 215 15.99 16.37 -1.65
N GLY A 216 15.03 16.82 -0.83
CA GLY A 216 15.25 16.67 0.60
C GLY A 216 15.58 15.20 0.85
N SER A 217 16.53 14.93 1.75
CA SER A 217 17.01 13.58 2.13
C SER A 217 15.93 12.54 1.90
N PRO A 218 16.22 11.42 1.18
CA PRO A 218 15.22 10.45 0.73
C PRO A 218 14.26 10.27 1.87
N MET A 219 13.01 10.70 1.66
CA MET A 219 12.08 10.96 2.76
C MET A 219 12.17 9.76 3.69
N GLN A 220 12.89 9.90 4.81
CA GLN A 220 12.74 9.01 5.92
C GLN A 220 11.30 9.38 6.27
N SER A 221 10.33 8.66 5.69
CA SER A 221 8.90 8.92 5.82
C SER A 221 8.75 9.24 7.30
N SER A 222 8.52 10.49 7.67
CA SER A 222 8.67 10.87 9.08
C SER A 222 7.53 10.14 9.75
N ARG A 223 7.81 8.98 10.35
CA ARG A 223 6.78 8.02 10.74
C ARG A 223 6.04 8.62 11.93
N GLY A 224 5.07 9.47 11.61
CA GLY A 224 4.54 10.56 12.42
C GLY A 224 5.56 11.61 12.87
N HIS A 225 5.05 12.71 13.40
CA HIS A 225 5.76 13.94 13.75
C HIS A 225 6.41 13.87 15.12
N LEU A 226 5.90 13.02 16.03
CA LEU A 226 6.42 12.93 17.40
C LEU A 226 7.82 12.27 17.44
N PRO A 227 8.83 12.88 18.07
CA PRO A 227 10.18 12.30 18.15
C PRO A 227 10.21 10.94 18.86
N SER A 228 11.04 10.01 18.37
CA SER A 228 11.19 8.66 18.97
C SER A 228 11.58 8.72 20.45
N GLY A 229 12.45 9.67 20.84
CA GLY A 229 12.85 9.86 22.23
C GLY A 229 11.70 10.27 23.16
N LEU A 230 10.76 11.10 22.67
CA LEU A 230 9.57 11.49 23.42
C LEU A 230 8.62 10.30 23.62
N LEU A 231 8.40 9.48 22.58
CA LEU A 231 7.57 8.28 22.68
C LEU A 231 8.14 7.27 23.68
N LEU A 232 9.46 7.08 23.68
CA LEU A 232 10.15 6.22 24.64
C LEU A 232 10.02 6.75 26.06
N LEU A 233 10.21 8.06 26.26
CA LEU A 233 10.03 8.72 27.56
C LEU A 233 8.60 8.54 28.08
N LEU A 234 7.59 8.84 27.26
CA LEU A 234 6.17 8.67 27.63
C LEU A 234 5.86 7.22 28.00
N SER A 235 6.30 6.26 27.17
CA SER A 235 6.13 4.83 27.44
C SER A 235 6.76 4.42 28.77
N ALA A 236 7.99 4.86 29.04
CA ALA A 236 8.67 4.61 30.31
C ALA A 236 7.93 5.24 31.49
N THR A 237 7.42 6.48 31.36
CA THR A 237 6.61 7.13 32.39
C THR A 237 5.34 6.35 32.69
N PHE A 238 4.57 5.94 31.67
CA PHE A 238 3.35 5.13 31.86
C PHE A 238 3.66 3.76 32.47
N PHE A 239 4.78 3.15 32.08
CA PHE A 239 5.23 1.87 32.65
C PHE A 239 5.56 2.00 34.14
N LEU A 240 6.42 2.95 34.51
CA LEU A 240 6.89 3.14 35.89
C LEU A 240 5.75 3.56 36.82
N THR A 241 4.88 4.46 36.36
CA THR A 241 3.69 4.86 37.13
C THR A 241 2.75 3.68 37.35
N MET A 242 2.43 2.90 36.31
CA MET A 242 1.59 1.71 36.45
C MET A 242 2.22 0.65 37.38
N ALA A 243 3.54 0.45 37.29
CA ALA A 243 4.26 -0.47 38.16
C ALA A 243 4.17 -0.07 39.64
N ALA A 244 4.31 1.23 39.96
CA ALA A 244 4.12 1.75 41.31
C ALA A 244 2.68 1.52 41.83
N PHE A 245 1.67 1.70 40.97
CA PHE A 245 0.27 1.45 41.30
C PHE A 245 -0.06 -0.03 41.52
N ILE A 246 0.67 -0.98 40.93
CA ILE A 246 0.47 -2.42 41.19
C ILE A 246 0.93 -2.79 42.61
N ILE A 247 1.95 -2.10 43.13
CA ILE A 247 2.44 -2.29 44.50
C ILE A 247 1.42 -1.75 45.51
N ASN A 248 0.76 -0.64 45.18
CA ASN A 248 -0.19 0.03 46.07
C ASN A 248 -1.62 -0.52 45.91
N ARG A 249 -2.16 -1.19 46.94
CA ARG A 249 -3.45 -1.92 46.88
C ARG A 249 -4.72 -1.05 46.95
N SER A 250 -4.65 0.25 46.66
CA SER A 250 -5.81 1.14 46.71
C SER A 250 -6.82 0.83 45.59
N THR A 251 -8.09 0.60 45.97
CA THR A 251 -9.16 0.11 45.08
C THR A 251 -10.35 1.08 44.99
N THR A 252 -10.09 2.37 44.75
CA THR A 252 -11.16 3.31 44.39
C THR A 252 -11.53 3.17 42.91
N THR A 253 -12.73 3.62 42.54
CA THR A 253 -13.16 3.66 41.12
C THR A 253 -12.19 4.47 40.27
N PHE A 254 -11.68 5.59 40.80
CA PHE A 254 -10.69 6.42 40.14
C PHE A 254 -9.37 5.67 39.94
N THR A 255 -8.81 5.03 40.98
CA THR A 255 -7.53 4.30 40.84
C THR A 255 -7.65 3.13 39.88
N SER A 256 -8.77 2.43 39.86
CA SER A 256 -9.07 1.36 38.89
C SER A 256 -9.08 1.87 37.44
N ALA A 257 -9.80 2.97 37.18
CA ALA A 257 -9.84 3.58 35.85
C ALA A 257 -8.46 4.10 35.44
N PHE A 258 -7.72 4.70 36.36
CA PHE A 258 -6.37 5.24 36.12
C PHE A 258 -5.37 4.12 35.80
N GLN A 259 -5.37 3.01 36.54
CA GLN A 259 -4.54 1.83 36.24
C GLN A 259 -4.81 1.27 34.83
N LYS A 260 -6.10 1.14 34.47
CA LYS A 260 -6.52 0.70 33.14
C LYS A 260 -6.08 1.67 32.04
N TYR A 261 -6.09 2.97 32.31
CA TYR A 261 -5.63 4.03 31.42
C TYR A 261 -4.11 3.98 31.21
N LEU A 262 -3.32 4.01 32.30
CA LEU A 262 -1.85 3.95 32.25
C LEU A 262 -1.37 2.74 31.45
N THR A 263 -2.00 1.58 31.67
CA THR A 263 -1.65 0.35 30.95
C THR A 263 -1.88 0.47 29.44
N ARG A 264 -3.02 1.03 29.01
CA ARG A 264 -3.32 1.25 27.59
C ARG A 264 -2.38 2.27 26.97
N MET A 265 -2.08 3.36 27.68
CA MET A 265 -1.15 4.38 27.19
C MET A 265 0.28 3.86 27.05
N PHE A 266 0.74 3.02 27.99
CA PHE A 266 2.00 2.30 27.84
C PHE A 266 2.03 1.47 26.55
N PHE A 267 1.02 0.63 26.31
CA PHE A 267 1.01 -0.20 25.11
C PHE A 267 0.88 0.60 23.81
N ILE A 268 0.10 1.68 23.79
CA ILE A 268 -0.06 2.53 22.60
C ILE A 268 1.25 3.27 22.29
N THR A 269 1.87 3.90 23.30
CA THR A 269 3.15 4.62 23.11
C THR A 269 4.30 3.68 22.77
N ALA A 270 4.38 2.50 23.40
CA ALA A 270 5.34 1.47 23.05
C ALA A 270 5.13 0.94 21.62
N ALA A 271 3.89 0.64 21.23
CA ALA A 271 3.56 0.18 19.89
C ALA A 271 3.92 1.23 18.84
N TYR A 272 3.61 2.50 19.09
CA TYR A 272 3.97 3.59 18.19
C TYR A 272 5.50 3.72 18.07
N PHE A 273 6.24 3.72 19.18
CA PHE A 273 7.71 3.71 19.14
C PHE A 273 8.26 2.55 18.30
N ILE A 274 7.77 1.33 18.48
CA ILE A 274 8.21 0.16 17.72
C ILE A 274 7.89 0.34 16.23
N LEU A 275 6.65 0.69 15.87
CA LEU A 275 6.22 0.88 14.49
C LEU A 275 7.01 1.97 13.76
N LYS A 276 7.29 3.09 14.47
CA LYS A 276 8.10 4.20 13.96
C LYS A 276 9.52 3.76 13.61
N ASN A 277 10.11 2.87 14.41
CA ASN A 277 11.48 2.41 14.22
C ASN A 277 11.57 1.06 13.48
N ALA A 278 10.44 0.46 13.08
CA ALA A 278 10.40 -0.88 12.50
C ALA A 278 11.14 -1.03 11.16
N ALA A 279 11.34 0.04 10.40
CA ALA A 279 12.18 0.01 9.20
C ALA A 279 13.66 0.32 9.46
N ALA A 280 13.99 0.98 10.59
CA ALA A 280 15.37 1.28 10.93
C ALA A 280 16.16 0.01 11.29
N TRP A 281 15.55 -0.93 12.01
CA TRP A 281 16.23 -2.17 12.42
C TRP A 281 16.62 -3.05 11.22
N PRO A 282 15.72 -3.34 10.27
CA PRO A 282 16.08 -4.15 9.11
C PRO A 282 17.11 -3.47 8.19
N ASN A 283 17.02 -2.14 8.03
CA ASN A 283 18.03 -1.35 7.31
C ASN A 283 19.42 -1.54 7.93
N TYR A 284 19.53 -1.33 9.24
CA TYR A 284 20.79 -1.51 9.97
C TYR A 284 21.34 -2.93 9.86
N SER A 285 20.48 -3.94 9.97
CA SER A 285 20.93 -5.34 9.83
C SER A 285 21.34 -5.71 8.40
N MET A 286 20.78 -5.10 7.36
CA MET A 286 21.20 -5.34 5.97
C MET A 286 22.61 -4.82 5.67
N GLU A 287 23.05 -3.77 6.36
CA GLU A 287 24.43 -3.28 6.28
C GLU A 287 25.45 -4.30 6.81
N HIS A 288 25.04 -5.12 7.79
CA HIS A 288 25.93 -6.04 8.51
C HIS A 288 25.76 -7.52 8.11
N ILE A 289 24.65 -7.88 7.46
CA ILE A 289 24.35 -9.25 7.03
C ILE A 289 24.40 -9.32 5.50
N ASP A 290 25.47 -9.91 4.97
CA ASP A 290 25.69 -10.12 3.54
C ASP A 290 25.23 -11.52 3.07
N TRP A 291 23.98 -11.86 3.39
CA TRP A 291 23.34 -13.09 2.91
C TRP A 291 22.22 -12.75 1.94
N LEU A 292 22.39 -13.13 0.66
CA LEU A 292 21.50 -12.73 -0.43
C LEU A 292 20.00 -13.03 -0.18
N PRO A 293 19.59 -14.23 0.29
CA PRO A 293 18.20 -14.50 0.63
C PRO A 293 17.66 -13.59 1.74
N TYR A 294 18.47 -13.25 2.74
CA TYR A 294 18.07 -12.32 3.80
C TYR A 294 17.91 -10.90 3.28
N ARG A 295 18.85 -10.40 2.47
CA ARG A 295 18.73 -9.08 1.83
C ARG A 295 17.50 -9.00 0.95
N TYR A 296 17.20 -10.07 0.21
CA TYR A 296 16.01 -10.17 -0.62
C TYR A 296 14.73 -10.08 0.22
N ILE A 297 14.54 -10.97 1.21
CA ILE A 297 13.35 -10.98 2.09
C ILE A 297 13.20 -9.66 2.85
N THR A 298 14.29 -9.15 3.38
CA THR A 298 14.30 -7.90 4.16
C THR A 298 13.97 -6.70 3.27
N GLY A 299 14.44 -6.69 2.02
CA GLY A 299 14.07 -5.71 1.01
C GLY A 299 12.55 -5.65 0.81
N PHE A 300 11.86 -6.78 0.60
CA PHE A 300 10.39 -6.80 0.47
C PHE A 300 9.68 -6.24 1.70
N PHE A 301 10.17 -6.59 2.88
CA PHE A 301 9.60 -6.11 4.13
C PHE A 301 9.72 -4.59 4.23
N LEU A 302 10.89 -4.04 3.90
CA LEU A 302 11.15 -2.60 3.89
C LEU A 302 10.32 -1.87 2.83
N THR A 303 10.30 -2.37 1.58
CA THR A 303 9.49 -1.80 0.51
C THR A 303 8.02 -1.75 0.89
N SER A 304 7.47 -2.82 1.44
CA SER A 304 6.07 -2.85 1.87
C SER A 304 5.82 -1.88 3.02
N LEU A 305 6.69 -1.86 4.03
CA LEU A 305 6.54 -0.96 5.17
C LEU A 305 6.68 0.53 4.80
N ASN A 306 7.44 0.84 3.77
CA ASN A 306 7.64 2.21 3.26
C ASN A 306 6.67 2.57 2.13
N SER A 307 5.87 1.62 1.65
CA SER A 307 4.84 1.87 0.65
C SER A 307 3.56 2.47 1.25
N GLY A 308 2.64 2.89 0.37
CA GLY A 308 1.26 3.27 0.72
C GLY A 308 0.48 2.24 1.54
N ASN A 309 0.95 1.00 1.68
CA ASN A 309 0.35 0.02 2.59
C ASN A 309 0.40 0.46 4.07
N TYR A 310 1.41 1.23 4.47
CA TYR A 310 1.56 1.69 5.86
C TYR A 310 1.85 3.18 6.00
N GLN A 311 2.38 3.83 4.96
CA GLN A 311 2.80 5.23 4.97
C GLN A 311 1.69 6.19 5.41
N TYR A 312 0.48 6.10 4.83
CA TYR A 312 -0.62 7.04 5.15
C TYR A 312 -1.05 6.98 6.62
N PHE A 313 -0.93 5.82 7.28
CA PHE A 313 -1.19 5.73 8.72
C PHE A 313 -0.23 6.60 9.53
N PHE A 314 1.04 6.62 9.16
CA PHE A 314 2.04 7.41 9.85
C PHE A 314 1.95 8.89 9.52
N ASP A 315 1.71 9.23 8.26
CA ASP A 315 1.73 10.61 7.80
C ASP A 315 0.50 11.39 8.29
N TYR A 316 -0.67 10.73 8.37
CA TYR A 316 -1.94 11.43 8.61
C TYR A 316 -2.67 11.03 9.90
N PHE A 317 -2.42 9.85 10.47
CA PHE A 317 -3.31 9.29 11.50
C PHE A 317 -2.69 9.10 12.88
N ILE A 318 -1.48 8.53 12.97
CA ILE A 318 -0.96 7.98 14.24
C ILE A 318 -0.82 9.04 15.35
N ASP A 319 -0.40 10.26 15.03
CA ASP A 319 -0.24 11.34 16.01
C ASP A 319 -1.59 11.80 16.56
N VAL A 320 -2.56 12.01 15.66
CA VAL A 320 -3.95 12.37 16.02
C VAL A 320 -4.58 11.26 16.85
N TYR A 321 -4.35 10.00 16.48
CA TYR A 321 -4.83 8.86 17.23
C TYR A 321 -4.23 8.77 18.63
N LEU A 322 -2.92 9.02 18.79
CA LEU A 322 -2.30 9.08 20.11
C LEU A 322 -2.92 10.20 20.95
N MET A 323 -3.11 11.39 20.40
CA MET A 323 -3.74 12.51 21.10
C MET A 323 -5.17 12.16 21.52
N ALA A 324 -5.98 11.61 20.62
CA ALA A 324 -7.32 11.16 20.94
C ALA A 324 -7.31 10.10 22.06
N CYS A 325 -6.36 9.16 22.03
CA CYS A 325 -6.21 8.15 23.07
C CYS A 325 -5.85 8.76 24.43
N LEU A 326 -4.93 9.73 24.47
CA LEU A 326 -4.52 10.42 25.70
C LEU A 326 -5.70 11.13 26.37
N PHE A 327 -6.51 11.86 25.59
CA PHE A 327 -7.59 12.67 26.15
C PHE A 327 -8.90 11.90 26.37
N LEU A 328 -9.23 10.93 25.50
CA LEU A 328 -10.55 10.27 25.52
C LEU A 328 -10.57 8.94 26.27
N THR A 329 -9.43 8.25 26.41
CA THR A 329 -9.41 6.92 27.04
C THR A 329 -9.75 6.98 28.52
N PHE A 330 -9.21 7.94 29.27
CA PHE A 330 -9.49 8.05 30.71
C PHE A 330 -10.96 8.38 31.01
N PRO A 331 -11.57 9.42 30.40
CA PRO A 331 -13.00 9.67 30.55
C PRO A 331 -13.86 8.46 30.18
N TYR A 332 -13.52 7.77 29.09
CA TYR A 332 -14.25 6.56 28.67
C TYR A 332 -14.19 5.46 29.74
N LEU A 333 -13.00 5.14 30.25
CA LEU A 333 -12.83 4.10 31.26
C LEU A 333 -13.52 4.45 32.59
N TYR A 334 -13.52 5.73 32.96
CA TYR A 334 -14.12 6.21 34.20
C TYR A 334 -15.66 6.19 34.15
N TYR A 335 -16.26 6.64 33.03
CA TYR A 335 -17.72 6.74 32.93
C TYR A 335 -18.40 5.50 32.34
N PHE A 336 -17.77 4.81 31.39
CA PHE A 336 -18.41 3.74 30.61
C PHE A 336 -17.87 2.33 30.89
N ASP A 337 -16.67 2.19 31.46
CA ASP A 337 -16.05 0.88 31.79
C ASP A 337 -15.69 0.76 33.28
N ARG A 338 -16.50 1.36 34.16
CA ARG A 338 -16.26 1.37 35.61
C ARG A 338 -16.51 0.02 36.27
N ASP A 339 -17.44 -0.77 35.74
CA ASP A 339 -17.90 -2.03 36.36
C ASP A 339 -16.87 -3.15 36.23
N ARG A 340 -15.99 -3.08 35.22
CA ARG A 340 -14.93 -4.08 35.03
C ARG A 340 -13.83 -3.87 36.07
N SER A 341 -13.54 -4.90 36.85
CA SER A 341 -12.44 -4.83 37.81
C SER A 341 -11.08 -4.82 37.11
N VAL A 342 -10.06 -4.29 37.77
CA VAL A 342 -8.68 -4.28 37.27
C VAL A 342 -8.16 -5.71 37.02
N GLY A 343 -8.61 -6.69 37.81
CA GLY A 343 -8.22 -8.10 37.67
C GLY A 343 -8.80 -8.79 36.45
N GLU A 344 -9.89 -8.26 35.89
CA GLU A 344 -10.57 -8.79 34.70
C GLU A 344 -10.12 -8.09 33.41
N ASP A 345 -9.32 -7.03 33.51
CA ASP A 345 -8.80 -6.31 32.35
C ASP A 345 -7.63 -7.10 31.71
N LYS A 346 -7.80 -7.44 30.43
CA LYS A 346 -6.82 -8.20 29.64
C LYS A 346 -5.49 -7.46 29.45
N TYR A 347 -5.52 -6.13 29.31
CA TYR A 347 -4.31 -5.33 29.14
C TYR A 347 -3.53 -5.26 30.45
N VAL A 348 -4.23 -5.04 31.57
CA VAL A 348 -3.60 -5.05 32.90
C VAL A 348 -3.03 -6.43 33.23
N SER A 349 -3.75 -7.50 32.90
CA SER A 349 -3.25 -8.88 33.08
C SER A 349 -1.96 -9.13 32.29
N PHE A 350 -1.91 -8.69 31.03
CA PHE A 350 -0.69 -8.81 30.23
C PHE A 350 0.46 -7.92 30.75
N PHE A 351 0.16 -6.72 31.22
CA PHE A 351 1.17 -5.85 31.86
C PHE A 351 1.78 -6.51 33.11
N ARG A 352 0.96 -7.18 33.94
CA ARG A 352 1.45 -7.97 35.08
C ARG A 352 2.37 -9.12 34.65
N THR A 353 2.08 -9.74 33.51
CA THR A 353 3.00 -10.73 32.91
C THR A 353 4.36 -10.11 32.62
N ILE A 354 4.41 -8.94 31.97
CA ILE A 354 5.66 -8.24 31.64
C ILE A 354 6.48 -7.95 32.91
N LEU A 355 5.86 -7.42 33.96
CA LEU A 355 6.55 -7.20 35.24
C LEU A 355 7.07 -8.50 35.87
N SER A 356 6.30 -9.58 35.75
CA SER A 356 6.68 -10.87 36.33
C SER A 356 7.83 -11.57 35.60
N VAL A 357 8.19 -11.15 34.38
CA VAL A 357 9.35 -11.72 33.64
C VAL A 357 10.63 -11.50 34.45
N PHE A 358 10.79 -10.36 35.12
CA PHE A 358 11.95 -10.09 35.96
C PHE A 358 12.03 -10.99 37.20
N ASN A 359 10.92 -11.61 37.61
CA ASN A 359 10.91 -12.53 38.74
C ASN A 359 11.56 -13.89 38.41
N VAL A 360 11.82 -14.18 37.12
CA VAL A 360 12.59 -15.36 36.70
C VAL A 360 14.02 -15.30 37.27
N PHE A 361 14.63 -14.11 37.32
CA PHE A 361 15.93 -13.90 37.95
C PHE A 361 15.91 -14.13 39.48
N ARG A 362 14.72 -14.19 40.09
CA ARG A 362 14.50 -14.51 41.50
C ARG A 362 13.99 -15.94 41.71
N GLY A 363 14.01 -16.79 40.68
CA GLY A 363 13.54 -18.18 40.75
C GLY A 363 12.01 -18.33 40.89
N GLN A 364 11.23 -17.29 40.66
CA GLN A 364 9.76 -17.34 40.75
C GLN A 364 9.13 -17.58 39.37
N ARG A 365 7.91 -18.13 39.38
CA ARG A 365 7.14 -18.39 38.15
C ARG A 365 6.59 -17.08 37.55
N ILE A 366 6.58 -17.03 36.21
CA ILE A 366 5.97 -15.94 35.44
C ILE A 366 4.46 -15.97 35.63
N TYR A 367 3.85 -14.81 35.84
CA TYR A 367 2.40 -14.64 35.86
C TYR A 367 1.85 -14.81 34.44
N TRP A 368 1.09 -15.88 34.20
CA TRP A 368 0.49 -16.15 32.89
C TRP A 368 -0.89 -16.78 33.04
N ASN A 369 -1.92 -16.11 32.52
CA ASN A 369 -3.29 -16.61 32.53
C ASN A 369 -3.97 -16.39 31.16
N LYS A 370 -5.23 -16.85 31.05
CA LYS A 370 -6.03 -16.68 29.82
C LYS A 370 -6.18 -15.21 29.41
N LEU A 371 -6.32 -14.29 30.36
CA LEU A 371 -6.46 -12.85 30.10
C LEU A 371 -5.14 -12.21 29.63
N SER A 372 -4.00 -12.60 30.18
CA SER A 372 -2.67 -12.16 29.72
C SER A 372 -2.43 -12.60 28.29
N ARG A 373 -2.75 -13.86 27.96
CA ARG A 373 -2.69 -14.37 26.58
C ARG A 373 -3.60 -13.57 25.65
N LEU A 374 -4.83 -13.30 26.07
CA LEU A 374 -5.79 -12.51 25.31
C LEU A 374 -5.31 -11.06 25.10
N GLY A 375 -4.74 -10.43 26.12
CA GLY A 375 -4.18 -9.09 26.07
C GLY A 375 -3.03 -9.00 25.08
N MET A 376 -2.06 -9.92 25.17
CA MET A 376 -0.93 -10.02 24.25
C MET A 376 -1.40 -10.17 22.80
N LEU A 377 -2.25 -11.17 22.53
CA LEU A 377 -2.74 -11.44 21.18
C LEU A 377 -3.60 -10.29 20.63
N THR A 378 -4.39 -9.62 21.49
CA THR A 378 -5.15 -8.43 21.09
C THR A 378 -4.21 -7.31 20.64
N ILE A 379 -3.11 -7.07 21.36
CA ILE A 379 -2.12 -6.06 20.98
C ILE A 379 -1.47 -6.44 19.66
N PHE A 380 -1.04 -7.69 19.47
CA PHE A 380 -0.43 -8.13 18.20
C PHE A 380 -1.36 -7.98 17.00
N VAL A 381 -2.64 -8.32 17.17
CA VAL A 381 -3.63 -8.15 16.10
C VAL A 381 -3.77 -6.68 15.73
N LYS A 382 -3.94 -5.79 16.73
CA LYS A 382 -4.09 -4.36 16.47
C LYS A 382 -2.80 -3.73 15.93
N PHE A 383 -1.64 -4.17 16.40
CA PHE A 383 -0.32 -3.73 15.96
C PHE A 383 -0.11 -3.98 14.46
N PHE A 384 -0.56 -5.14 13.95
CA PHE A 384 -0.44 -5.46 12.53
C PHE A 384 -1.55 -4.80 11.68
N PHE A 385 -2.81 -4.98 12.07
CA PHE A 385 -3.95 -4.64 11.22
C PHE A 385 -4.37 -3.17 11.29
N ALA A 386 -4.20 -2.49 12.42
CA ALA A 386 -4.62 -1.09 12.53
C ALA A 386 -3.82 -0.17 11.59
N PRO A 387 -2.47 -0.23 11.54
CA PRO A 387 -1.71 0.58 10.59
C PRO A 387 -2.09 0.30 9.13
N LEU A 388 -2.20 -0.97 8.76
CA LEU A 388 -2.50 -1.40 7.41
C LEU A 388 -3.87 -0.90 6.92
N LEU A 389 -4.94 -1.21 7.66
CA LEU A 389 -6.30 -0.92 7.20
C LEU A 389 -6.66 0.56 7.30
N VAL A 390 -6.06 1.28 8.25
CA VAL A 390 -6.18 2.74 8.30
C VAL A 390 -5.46 3.37 7.12
N SER A 391 -4.24 2.92 6.80
CA SER A 391 -3.50 3.40 5.64
C SER A 391 -4.29 3.17 4.36
N TRP A 392 -4.83 1.97 4.16
CA TRP A 392 -5.69 1.67 3.01
C TRP A 392 -6.96 2.50 2.98
N SER A 393 -7.60 2.74 4.13
CA SER A 393 -8.81 3.58 4.18
C SER A 393 -8.50 5.04 3.79
N ILE A 394 -7.40 5.58 4.28
CA ILE A 394 -6.95 6.93 3.92
C ILE A 394 -6.61 6.99 2.44
N ASN A 395 -5.84 6.02 1.94
CA ASN A 395 -5.46 5.95 0.52
C ASN A 395 -6.69 5.93 -0.39
N ASN A 396 -7.64 5.02 -0.16
CA ASN A 396 -8.87 4.93 -0.96
C ASN A 396 -9.71 6.21 -0.88
N MET A 397 -9.74 6.88 0.28
CA MET A 397 -10.46 8.13 0.41
C MET A 397 -9.77 9.28 -0.34
N LEU A 398 -8.44 9.35 -0.36
CA LEU A 398 -7.70 10.29 -1.20
C LEU A 398 -7.97 10.05 -2.69
N HIS A 399 -8.00 8.79 -3.12
CA HIS A 399 -8.39 8.42 -4.50
C HIS A 399 -9.79 8.93 -4.86
N ILE A 400 -10.78 8.65 -4.01
CA ILE A 400 -12.16 9.07 -4.23
C ILE A 400 -12.30 10.60 -4.15
N GLY A 401 -11.56 11.28 -3.28
CA GLY A 401 -11.58 12.73 -3.16
C GLY A 401 -11.07 13.43 -4.42
N ASN A 402 -10.11 12.82 -5.10
CA ASN A 402 -9.52 13.32 -6.34
C ASN A 402 -10.31 12.89 -7.59
N ALA A 403 -11.17 11.88 -7.50
CA ALA A 403 -11.90 11.36 -8.64
C ALA A 403 -12.92 12.34 -9.27
N PRO A 404 -13.69 13.16 -8.53
CA PRO A 404 -14.66 14.10 -9.11
C PRO A 404 -14.07 15.17 -10.03
N SER A 405 -12.84 15.65 -9.77
CA SER A 405 -12.15 16.59 -10.65
C SER A 405 -11.65 15.93 -11.94
N MET A 406 -11.62 14.60 -11.97
CA MET A 406 -11.16 13.76 -13.08
C MET A 406 -12.31 12.96 -13.72
N LEU A 407 -13.55 13.14 -13.25
CA LEU A 407 -14.67 12.28 -13.62
C LEU A 407 -15.16 12.59 -15.04
N GLN A 408 -14.74 11.75 -15.99
CA GLN A 408 -15.36 11.66 -17.31
C GLN A 408 -16.59 10.75 -17.23
N TRP A 409 -17.69 11.10 -17.92
CA TRP A 409 -18.93 10.30 -17.99
C TRP A 409 -18.77 9.06 -18.88
N GLU A 410 -17.68 8.32 -18.67
CA GLU A 410 -17.37 7.07 -19.34
C GLU A 410 -17.67 5.90 -18.38
N PHE A 411 -18.21 4.80 -18.93
CA PHE A 411 -18.63 3.63 -18.15
C PHE A 411 -17.51 3.09 -17.24
N GLN A 412 -16.29 2.99 -17.77
CA GLN A 412 -15.12 2.44 -17.08
C GLN A 412 -14.72 3.30 -15.88
N THR A 413 -14.74 4.63 -16.05
CA THR A 413 -14.42 5.59 -14.98
C THR A 413 -15.46 5.56 -13.87
N ILE A 414 -16.75 5.51 -14.23
CA ILE A 414 -17.85 5.37 -13.26
C ILE A 414 -17.71 4.03 -12.51
N ASN A 415 -17.42 2.95 -13.22
CA ASN A 415 -17.26 1.63 -12.63
C ASN A 415 -16.11 1.57 -11.63
N ALA A 416 -14.94 2.09 -12.00
CA ALA A 416 -13.78 2.18 -11.12
C ALA A 416 -14.11 2.97 -9.85
N PHE A 417 -14.74 4.14 -9.99
CA PHE A 417 -15.20 4.94 -8.85
C PHE A 417 -16.15 4.17 -7.92
N MET A 418 -17.10 3.41 -8.48
CA MET A 418 -18.01 2.58 -7.68
C MET A 418 -17.27 1.48 -6.92
N VAL A 419 -16.30 0.81 -7.55
CA VAL A 419 -15.49 -0.23 -6.91
C VAL A 419 -14.62 0.37 -5.80
N ASP A 420 -14.00 1.52 -6.03
CA ASP A 420 -13.19 2.21 -5.03
C ASP A 420 -14.05 2.60 -3.81
N LEU A 421 -15.27 3.10 -4.03
CA LEU A 421 -16.21 3.42 -2.95
C LEU A 421 -16.57 2.18 -2.11
N LEU A 422 -16.77 1.04 -2.76
CA LEU A 422 -17.06 -0.24 -2.11
C LEU A 422 -15.86 -0.73 -1.28
N ILE A 423 -14.64 -0.59 -1.81
CA ILE A 423 -13.39 -0.92 -1.10
C ILE A 423 -13.18 0.02 0.09
N LEU A 424 -13.34 1.33 -0.09
CA LEU A 424 -13.24 2.31 1.01
C LEU A 424 -14.20 1.95 2.15
N THR A 425 -15.44 1.60 1.82
CA THR A 425 -16.45 1.22 2.81
C THR A 425 -16.00 0.01 3.62
N ASP A 426 -15.47 -1.03 2.96
CA ASP A 426 -14.91 -2.21 3.61
C ASP A 426 -13.74 -1.86 4.52
N THR A 427 -12.71 -1.19 3.98
CA THR A 427 -11.50 -0.88 4.73
C THR A 427 -11.79 0.03 5.91
N ALA A 428 -12.71 0.99 5.78
CA ALA A 428 -13.10 1.89 6.86
C ALA A 428 -13.79 1.14 8.02
N ILE A 429 -14.68 0.19 7.71
CA ILE A 429 -15.34 -0.64 8.72
C ILE A 429 -14.31 -1.49 9.49
N PHE A 430 -13.38 -2.13 8.78
CA PHE A 430 -12.32 -2.92 9.40
C PHE A 430 -11.33 -2.06 10.19
N ALA A 431 -10.90 -0.92 9.65
CA ALA A 431 -10.06 0.05 10.35
C ALA A 431 -10.69 0.48 11.68
N PHE A 432 -11.97 0.85 11.66
CA PHE A 432 -12.74 1.16 12.87
C PHE A 432 -12.71 0.00 13.87
N GLY A 433 -12.93 -1.23 13.41
CA GLY A 433 -12.90 -2.43 14.26
C GLY A 433 -11.58 -2.59 15.00
N TYR A 434 -10.45 -2.26 14.39
CA TYR A 434 -9.14 -2.36 15.05
C TYR A 434 -8.79 -1.18 15.95
N ILE A 435 -9.22 0.03 15.61
CA ILE A 435 -8.96 1.25 16.37
C ILE A 435 -9.83 1.30 17.63
N ILE A 436 -11.11 0.96 17.53
CA ILE A 436 -12.09 1.19 18.61
C ILE A 436 -12.59 -0.12 19.21
N GLU A 437 -12.45 -0.23 20.53
CA GLU A 437 -13.01 -1.34 21.31
C GLU A 437 -13.92 -0.80 22.42
N SER A 438 -15.22 -1.07 22.32
CA SER A 438 -16.19 -0.56 23.29
C SER A 438 -17.29 -1.57 23.61
N ARG A 439 -17.59 -1.69 24.91
CA ARG A 439 -18.71 -2.48 25.42
C ARG A 439 -20.05 -1.94 24.96
N SER A 440 -20.21 -0.62 24.89
CA SER A 440 -21.42 0.06 24.40
C SER A 440 -21.73 -0.28 22.94
N LEU A 441 -20.69 -0.44 22.12
CA LEU A 441 -20.81 -0.84 20.72
C LEU A 441 -20.87 -2.37 20.52
N ARG A 442 -20.67 -3.15 21.59
CA ARG A 442 -20.51 -4.61 21.55
C ARG A 442 -19.41 -5.06 20.57
N SER A 443 -18.31 -4.31 20.53
CA SER A 443 -17.15 -4.55 19.65
C SER A 443 -15.95 -5.15 20.36
N GLU A 444 -16.12 -5.60 21.61
CA GLU A 444 -15.04 -6.17 22.42
C GLU A 444 -14.49 -7.47 21.83
N ILE A 445 -13.17 -7.63 21.92
CA ILE A 445 -12.51 -8.86 21.50
C ILE A 445 -12.64 -9.89 22.63
N LYS A 446 -13.50 -10.90 22.42
CA LYS A 446 -13.71 -12.01 23.35
C LYS A 446 -12.55 -13.01 23.31
N SER A 447 -12.08 -13.34 22.10
CA SER A 447 -10.94 -14.23 21.90
C SER A 447 -10.19 -13.89 20.60
N VAL A 448 -8.94 -14.33 20.52
CA VAL A 448 -8.07 -14.20 19.34
C VAL A 448 -7.58 -15.60 18.96
N GLU A 449 -7.40 -15.84 17.66
CA GLU A 449 -6.92 -17.11 17.10
C GLU A 449 -5.70 -17.59 17.89
N PRO A 450 -5.79 -18.74 18.60
CA PRO A 450 -4.75 -19.17 19.51
C PRO A 450 -3.56 -19.87 18.84
N THR A 451 -3.67 -20.30 17.59
CA THR A 451 -2.67 -21.15 16.92
C THR A 451 -1.77 -20.38 15.97
N PHE A 452 -0.49 -20.75 15.93
CA PHE A 452 0.46 -20.19 14.97
C PHE A 452 -0.01 -20.39 13.52
N PHE A 453 -0.56 -21.57 13.20
CA PHE A 453 -1.03 -21.89 11.86
C PHE A 453 -2.16 -20.95 11.39
N GLY A 454 -3.14 -20.66 12.24
CA GLY A 454 -4.21 -19.70 11.90
C GLY A 454 -3.69 -18.28 11.65
N TRP A 455 -2.69 -17.85 12.44
CA TRP A 455 -2.00 -16.59 12.20
C TRP A 455 -1.24 -16.59 10.87
N LEU A 456 -0.47 -17.64 10.59
CA LEU A 456 0.31 -17.75 9.35
C LEU A 456 -0.60 -17.70 8.11
N VAL A 457 -1.68 -18.48 8.10
CA VAL A 457 -2.66 -18.51 6.99
C VAL A 457 -3.29 -17.14 6.78
N CYS A 458 -3.66 -16.43 7.86
CA CYS A 458 -4.24 -15.10 7.74
C CYS A 458 -3.22 -14.07 7.26
N LEU A 459 -2.03 -14.01 7.87
CA LEU A 459 -0.99 -13.04 7.54
C LEU A 459 -0.46 -13.21 6.12
N TRP A 460 -0.41 -14.42 5.59
CA TRP A 460 -0.08 -14.69 4.19
C TRP A 460 -0.97 -13.87 3.22
N CYS A 461 -2.21 -13.57 3.59
CA CYS A 461 -3.12 -12.79 2.75
C CYS A 461 -2.82 -11.28 2.71
N TYR A 462 -1.87 -10.76 3.50
CA TYR A 462 -1.63 -9.33 3.67
C TYR A 462 -0.16 -8.95 3.40
N PRO A 463 0.12 -7.71 2.94
CA PRO A 463 1.49 -7.20 2.87
C PRO A 463 2.14 -7.19 4.26
N PRO A 464 3.47 -7.35 4.36
CA PRO A 464 4.42 -7.68 3.28
C PRO A 464 4.36 -9.14 2.81
N PHE A 465 3.68 -10.01 3.54
CA PHE A 465 3.77 -11.46 3.34
C PHE A 465 3.21 -11.90 1.98
N ASN A 466 2.09 -11.32 1.54
CA ASN A 466 1.46 -11.69 0.26
C ASN A 466 2.39 -11.47 -0.95
N ALA A 467 3.12 -10.35 -0.99
CA ALA A 467 3.97 -9.98 -2.12
C ALA A 467 5.12 -10.96 -2.33
N PHE A 468 5.74 -11.42 -1.24
CA PHE A 468 6.77 -12.46 -1.31
C PHE A 468 6.19 -13.85 -1.53
N SER A 469 5.17 -14.21 -0.75
CA SER A 469 4.74 -15.61 -0.61
C SER A 469 3.89 -16.11 -1.80
N PHE A 470 3.23 -15.21 -2.53
CA PHE A 470 2.47 -15.58 -3.72
C PHE A 470 3.27 -15.52 -5.03
N ARG A 471 4.42 -14.83 -5.03
CA ARG A 471 5.28 -14.68 -6.22
C ARG A 471 5.63 -16.00 -6.92
N PRO A 472 5.92 -17.13 -6.22
CA PRO A 472 6.17 -18.41 -6.90
C PRO A 472 4.99 -18.93 -7.73
N PHE A 473 3.77 -18.47 -7.45
CA PHE A 473 2.55 -18.88 -8.15
C PHE A 473 2.12 -17.88 -9.24
N ASP A 474 2.73 -16.71 -9.27
CA ASP A 474 2.41 -15.61 -10.19
C ASP A 474 3.10 -15.75 -11.56
N TYR A 475 3.88 -16.81 -11.75
CA TYR A 475 4.37 -17.17 -13.07
C TYR A 475 3.18 -17.65 -13.93
N PRO A 476 2.94 -17.06 -15.12
CA PRO A 476 1.86 -17.45 -16.01
C PRO A 476 2.21 -18.76 -16.73
N ILE A 477 2.37 -19.85 -15.96
CA ILE A 477 2.71 -21.18 -16.48
C ILE A 477 1.56 -21.68 -17.37
N ILE A 478 0.32 -21.38 -16.98
CA ILE A 478 -0.89 -21.70 -17.74
C ILE A 478 -1.74 -20.44 -17.82
N ASN A 479 -1.80 -19.86 -19.02
CA ASN A 479 -2.72 -18.78 -19.32
C ASN A 479 -4.13 -19.37 -19.52
N ILE A 480 -5.07 -18.93 -18.69
CA ILE A 480 -6.48 -19.34 -18.76
C ILE A 480 -7.38 -18.24 -19.34
N SER A 481 -6.79 -17.13 -19.78
CA SER A 481 -7.55 -16.01 -20.31
C SER A 481 -8.18 -16.39 -21.65
N ILE A 482 -9.43 -15.98 -21.82
CA ILE A 482 -10.21 -16.25 -23.01
C ILE A 482 -10.33 -14.93 -23.77
N SER A 483 -9.99 -14.94 -25.06
CA SER A 483 -10.28 -13.82 -25.94
C SER A 483 -11.80 -13.73 -26.15
N SER A 484 -12.41 -12.65 -25.68
CA SER A 484 -13.85 -12.44 -25.73
C SER A 484 -14.22 -11.08 -26.35
N PRO A 485 -15.39 -10.94 -26.99
CA PRO A 485 -15.81 -9.64 -27.52
C PRO A 485 -15.98 -8.57 -26.44
N GLN A 486 -15.86 -7.29 -26.81
CA GLN A 486 -15.96 -6.15 -25.88
C GLN A 486 -17.24 -6.14 -25.02
N TRP A 487 -18.37 -6.57 -25.57
CA TRP A 487 -19.62 -6.62 -24.81
C TRP A 487 -19.56 -7.62 -23.65
N VAL A 488 -18.79 -8.71 -23.78
CA VAL A 488 -18.56 -9.68 -22.69
C VAL A 488 -17.78 -9.03 -21.57
N HIS A 489 -16.72 -8.29 -21.90
CA HIS A 489 -15.94 -7.55 -20.90
C HIS A 489 -16.81 -6.55 -20.13
N ILE A 490 -17.69 -5.80 -20.81
CA ILE A 490 -18.64 -4.88 -20.15
C ILE A 490 -19.56 -5.62 -19.18
N VAL A 491 -20.15 -6.74 -19.61
CA VAL A 491 -21.03 -7.55 -18.74
C VAL A 491 -20.24 -8.09 -17.55
N MET A 492 -19.02 -8.61 -17.76
CA MET A 492 -18.17 -9.12 -16.68
C MET A 492 -17.73 -8.02 -15.71
N THR A 493 -17.46 -6.80 -16.20
CA THR A 493 -17.19 -5.63 -15.36
C THR A 493 -18.40 -5.31 -14.46
N CYS A 494 -19.63 -5.33 -14.99
CA CYS A 494 -20.84 -5.17 -14.18
C CYS A 494 -20.98 -6.28 -13.11
N VAL A 495 -20.68 -7.53 -13.48
CA VAL A 495 -20.68 -8.66 -12.54
C VAL A 495 -19.64 -8.47 -11.44
N LEU A 496 -18.43 -8.02 -11.77
CA LEU A 496 -17.37 -7.74 -10.79
C LEU A 496 -17.82 -6.68 -9.78
N THR A 497 -18.41 -5.57 -10.23
CA THR A 497 -18.91 -4.52 -9.34
C THR A 497 -20.04 -5.04 -8.45
N PHE A 498 -20.93 -5.87 -8.98
CA PHE A 498 -21.97 -6.52 -8.19
C PHE A 498 -21.38 -7.44 -7.11
N LEU A 499 -20.36 -8.24 -7.44
CA LEU A 499 -19.66 -9.10 -6.48
C LEU A 499 -18.94 -8.30 -5.40
N TRP A 500 -18.31 -7.17 -5.75
CA TRP A 500 -17.77 -6.23 -4.77
C TRP A 500 -18.87 -5.65 -3.88
N GLY A 501 -20.07 -5.38 -4.42
CA GLY A 501 -21.24 -5.01 -3.65
C GLY A 501 -21.62 -6.05 -2.58
N ILE A 502 -21.59 -7.34 -2.93
CA ILE A 502 -21.83 -8.44 -1.97
C ILE A 502 -20.70 -8.52 -0.94
N PHE A 503 -19.45 -8.33 -1.38
CA PHE A 503 -18.28 -8.31 -0.48
C PHE A 503 -18.44 -7.23 0.59
N THR A 504 -18.73 -6.00 0.17
CA THR A 504 -18.96 -4.86 1.07
C THR A 504 -20.21 -5.06 1.91
N TRP A 505 -21.28 -5.68 1.38
CA TRP A 505 -22.47 -6.04 2.18
C TRP A 505 -22.15 -6.97 3.34
N ALA A 506 -21.22 -7.92 3.16
CA ALA A 506 -20.74 -8.76 4.25
C ALA A 506 -20.05 -7.94 5.34
N SER A 507 -19.16 -7.01 4.94
CA SER A 507 -18.47 -6.13 5.89
C SER A 507 -19.41 -5.20 6.63
N VAL A 508 -20.40 -4.62 5.95
CA VAL A 508 -21.47 -3.82 6.56
C VAL A 508 -22.29 -4.65 7.57
N ALA A 509 -22.59 -5.91 7.25
CA ALA A 509 -23.30 -6.80 8.16
C ALA A 509 -22.48 -7.14 9.42
N LEU A 510 -21.15 -7.23 9.32
CA LEU A 510 -20.26 -7.36 10.48
C LEU A 510 -20.24 -6.08 11.33
N GLY A 511 -20.25 -4.91 10.69
CA GLY A 511 -20.24 -3.61 11.35
C GLY A 511 -19.07 -3.48 12.35
N PHE A 512 -19.36 -3.06 13.58
CA PHE A 512 -18.33 -2.86 14.62
C PHE A 512 -17.62 -4.15 15.08
N LYS A 513 -18.06 -5.32 14.62
CA LYS A 513 -17.43 -6.61 14.90
C LYS A 513 -16.44 -7.04 13.82
N ALA A 514 -16.34 -6.31 12.71
CA ALA A 514 -15.44 -6.62 11.62
C ALA A 514 -13.99 -6.66 12.10
N SER A 515 -13.37 -7.83 11.95
CA SER A 515 -11.96 -8.05 12.30
C SER A 515 -11.51 -9.44 11.84
N ASN A 516 -10.26 -9.54 11.44
CA ASN A 516 -9.54 -10.79 11.22
C ASN A 516 -8.95 -11.32 12.53
N LEU A 517 -8.84 -12.64 12.63
CA LEU A 517 -8.25 -13.39 13.76
C LEU A 517 -8.96 -13.22 15.11
N THR A 518 -10.10 -12.52 15.19
CA THR A 518 -10.76 -12.28 16.48
C THR A 518 -12.22 -12.68 16.49
N ASN A 519 -12.69 -13.18 17.63
CA ASN A 519 -14.10 -13.36 17.91
C ASN A 519 -14.61 -12.14 18.69
N ARG A 520 -15.51 -11.36 18.06
CA ARG A 520 -16.24 -10.22 18.66
C ARG A 520 -17.74 -10.48 18.81
N GLY A 521 -18.12 -11.75 18.72
CA GLY A 521 -19.49 -12.25 18.71
C GLY A 521 -20.00 -12.56 17.30
N ILE A 522 -20.91 -13.52 17.22
CA ILE A 522 -21.35 -14.09 15.95
C ILE A 522 -22.40 -13.20 15.28
N VAL A 523 -22.33 -13.12 13.94
CA VAL A 523 -23.26 -12.37 13.10
C VAL A 523 -24.01 -13.36 12.21
N LYS A 524 -25.34 -13.26 12.20
CA LYS A 524 -26.25 -14.16 11.47
C LYS A 524 -27.20 -13.42 10.52
N THR A 525 -26.91 -12.16 10.25
CA THR A 525 -27.74 -11.24 9.45
C THR A 525 -27.02 -10.81 8.18
N GLY A 526 -27.75 -10.23 7.22
CA GLY A 526 -27.16 -9.87 5.92
C GLY A 526 -26.81 -11.12 5.11
N PRO A 527 -25.67 -11.16 4.40
CA PRO A 527 -25.33 -12.31 3.56
C PRO A 527 -24.99 -13.57 4.37
N TYR A 528 -24.63 -13.41 5.66
CA TYR A 528 -24.37 -14.51 6.59
C TYR A 528 -25.60 -15.39 6.88
N ARG A 529 -26.82 -14.97 6.51
CA ARG A 529 -28.00 -15.84 6.63
C ARG A 529 -28.04 -16.96 5.58
N TYR A 530 -27.25 -16.83 4.51
CA TYR A 530 -27.26 -17.75 3.38
C TYR A 530 -26.06 -18.69 3.38
N VAL A 531 -24.86 -18.16 3.64
CA VAL A 531 -23.60 -18.89 3.67
C VAL A 531 -22.71 -18.36 4.79
N ARG A 532 -21.82 -19.18 5.35
CA ARG A 532 -20.97 -18.77 6.48
C ARG A 532 -19.83 -17.82 6.08
N HIS A 533 -19.32 -17.90 4.85
CA HIS A 533 -18.20 -17.09 4.37
C HIS A 533 -18.51 -16.33 3.05
N PRO A 534 -19.49 -15.43 3.02
CA PRO A 534 -19.91 -14.74 1.80
C PRO A 534 -18.79 -13.91 1.17
N ALA A 535 -18.02 -13.18 1.99
CA ALA A 535 -16.89 -12.37 1.51
C ALA A 535 -15.81 -13.22 0.83
N TYR A 536 -15.50 -14.40 1.38
CA TYR A 536 -14.50 -15.30 0.80
C TYR A 536 -14.98 -15.90 -0.51
N THR A 537 -16.26 -16.31 -0.59
CA THR A 537 -16.87 -16.82 -1.82
C THR A 537 -16.74 -15.80 -2.96
N VAL A 538 -17.21 -14.57 -2.74
CA VAL A 538 -17.20 -13.57 -3.81
C VAL A 538 -15.80 -13.08 -4.14
N LYS A 539 -14.86 -13.10 -3.19
CA LYS A 539 -13.45 -12.75 -3.46
C LYS A 539 -12.79 -13.74 -4.42
N ILE A 540 -13.02 -15.05 -4.21
CA ILE A 540 -12.55 -16.09 -5.12
C ILE A 540 -13.19 -15.92 -6.51
N LEU A 541 -14.50 -15.66 -6.58
CA LEU A 541 -15.19 -15.42 -7.86
C LEU A 541 -14.66 -14.19 -8.60
N ILE A 542 -14.39 -13.09 -7.88
CA ILE A 542 -13.78 -11.88 -8.44
C ILE A 542 -12.45 -12.22 -9.11
N TRP A 543 -11.56 -12.93 -8.40
CA TRP A 543 -10.26 -13.32 -8.95
C TRP A 543 -10.36 -14.27 -10.15
N LEU A 544 -11.29 -15.22 -10.12
CA LEU A 544 -11.53 -16.12 -11.25
C LEU A 544 -11.98 -15.33 -12.49
N ILE A 545 -12.92 -14.39 -12.34
CA ILE A 545 -13.37 -13.54 -13.45
C ILE A 545 -12.21 -12.67 -13.96
N GLN A 546 -11.43 -12.08 -13.06
CA GLN A 546 -10.24 -11.29 -13.41
C GLN A 546 -9.18 -12.10 -14.18
N GLY A 547 -8.94 -13.35 -13.79
CA GLY A 547 -8.02 -14.23 -14.51
C GLY A 547 -8.54 -14.66 -15.88
N ILE A 548 -9.80 -15.11 -15.95
CA ILE A 548 -10.40 -15.67 -17.19
C ILE A 548 -10.70 -14.59 -18.22
N PHE A 549 -11.27 -13.46 -17.81
CA PHE A 549 -11.78 -12.44 -18.73
C PHE A 549 -10.90 -11.20 -18.84
N PHE A 550 -9.99 -10.95 -17.90
CA PHE A 550 -9.16 -9.73 -17.91
C PHE A 550 -7.67 -10.04 -17.94
N SER A 551 -7.29 -11.32 -18.01
CA SER A 551 -5.89 -11.77 -18.07
C SER A 551 -5.01 -11.25 -16.93
N GLN A 552 -5.62 -10.92 -15.78
CA GLN A 552 -4.91 -10.35 -14.62
C GLN A 552 -4.18 -11.43 -13.80
N PHE A 553 -4.64 -12.69 -13.87
CA PHE A 553 -4.12 -13.78 -13.04
C PHE A 553 -4.01 -15.09 -13.83
N GLY A 554 -2.88 -15.78 -13.69
CA GLY A 554 -2.68 -17.13 -14.22
C GLY A 554 -3.32 -18.22 -13.33
N LEU A 555 -3.36 -19.46 -13.83
CA LEU A 555 -3.98 -20.57 -13.08
C LEU A 555 -3.29 -20.84 -11.74
N GLY A 556 -1.96 -20.77 -11.70
CA GLY A 556 -1.17 -21.08 -10.49
C GLY A 556 -1.57 -20.20 -9.30
N ILE A 557 -1.58 -18.88 -9.51
CA ILE A 557 -1.94 -17.91 -8.49
C ILE A 557 -3.42 -18.03 -8.06
N LEU A 558 -4.33 -18.34 -9.00
CA LEU A 558 -5.75 -18.54 -8.68
C LEU A 558 -5.99 -19.77 -7.81
N LEU A 559 -5.27 -20.87 -8.06
CA LEU A 559 -5.30 -22.04 -7.20
C LEU A 559 -4.74 -21.71 -5.82
N ALA A 560 -3.63 -20.96 -5.74
CA ALA A 560 -3.07 -20.52 -4.47
C ALA A 560 -4.06 -19.64 -3.67
N PHE A 561 -4.72 -18.68 -4.32
CA PHE A 561 -5.77 -17.85 -3.73
C PHE A 561 -6.98 -18.65 -3.27
N THR A 562 -7.39 -19.65 -4.04
CA THR A 562 -8.51 -20.52 -3.65
C THR A 562 -8.15 -21.35 -2.41
N VAL A 563 -6.98 -21.99 -2.42
CA VAL A 563 -6.49 -22.81 -1.30
C VAL A 563 -6.32 -21.98 -0.04
N ILE A 564 -5.69 -20.79 -0.11
CA ILE A 564 -5.46 -19.97 1.09
C ILE A 564 -6.77 -19.48 1.71
N TYR A 565 -7.79 -19.15 0.91
CA TYR A 565 -9.10 -18.73 1.42
C TYR A 565 -9.91 -19.89 2.02
N ILE A 566 -9.77 -21.11 1.48
CA ILE A 566 -10.33 -22.32 2.10
C ILE A 566 -9.65 -22.58 3.45
N LEU A 567 -8.31 -22.52 3.50
CA LEU A 567 -7.56 -22.67 4.75
C LEU A 567 -7.95 -21.59 5.77
N ARG A 568 -8.10 -20.34 5.33
CA ARG A 568 -8.50 -19.21 6.17
C ARG A 568 -9.86 -19.44 6.78
N ALA A 569 -10.86 -19.78 5.97
CA ALA A 569 -12.19 -20.16 6.44
C ALA A 569 -12.12 -21.30 7.47
N TRP A 570 -11.37 -22.35 7.18
CA TRP A 570 -11.23 -23.50 8.08
C TRP A 570 -10.60 -23.11 9.43
N THR A 571 -9.52 -22.33 9.41
CA THR A 571 -8.87 -21.85 10.65
C THR A 571 -9.81 -20.95 11.46
N GLU A 572 -10.56 -20.08 10.79
CA GLU A 572 -11.54 -19.18 11.39
C GLU A 572 -12.71 -19.98 12.01
N GLU A 573 -13.34 -20.89 11.28
CA GLU A 573 -14.43 -21.72 11.83
C GLU A 573 -13.94 -22.52 13.05
N ARG A 574 -12.72 -23.08 13.00
CA ARG A 574 -12.14 -23.83 14.13
C ARG A 574 -11.97 -22.96 15.38
N HIS A 575 -11.53 -21.72 15.21
CA HIS A 575 -11.44 -20.76 16.33
C HIS A 575 -12.82 -20.34 16.83
N LEU A 576 -13.75 -20.02 15.92
CA LEU A 576 -15.10 -19.60 16.28
C LEU A 576 -15.92 -20.72 16.93
N SER A 577 -15.69 -21.99 16.58
CA SER A 577 -16.33 -23.18 17.18
C SER A 577 -16.06 -23.34 18.68
N MET A 578 -15.13 -22.57 19.25
CA MET A 578 -14.94 -22.47 20.69
C MET A 578 -16.03 -21.64 21.39
N ASP A 579 -16.84 -20.89 20.63
CA ASP A 579 -17.99 -20.12 21.10
C ASP A 579 -19.29 -20.89 20.81
N THR A 580 -20.12 -21.09 21.84
CA THR A 580 -21.38 -21.83 21.72
C THR A 580 -22.34 -21.18 20.73
N ASP A 581 -22.33 -19.85 20.63
CA ASP A 581 -23.16 -19.10 19.69
C ASP A 581 -22.82 -19.46 18.22
N TYR A 582 -21.55 -19.80 17.95
CA TYR A 582 -21.11 -20.19 16.61
C TYR A 582 -21.55 -21.59 16.26
N GLU A 583 -21.52 -22.52 17.21
CA GLU A 583 -22.03 -23.88 17.02
C GLU A 583 -23.53 -23.89 16.72
N GLU A 584 -24.31 -23.02 17.37
CA GLU A 584 -25.72 -22.83 17.03
C GLU A 584 -25.90 -22.23 15.63
N TYR A 585 -25.11 -21.22 15.28
CA TYR A 585 -25.12 -20.62 13.95
C TYR A 585 -24.79 -21.63 12.86
N ARG A 586 -23.80 -22.50 13.09
CA ARG A 586 -23.38 -23.56 12.16
C ARG A 586 -24.49 -24.59 11.89
N LYS A 587 -25.36 -24.84 12.87
CA LYS A 587 -26.55 -25.69 12.70
C LYS A 587 -27.63 -25.01 11.84
N MET A 588 -27.77 -23.69 11.96
CA MET A 588 -28.75 -22.91 11.18
C MET A 588 -28.32 -22.72 9.72
N VAL A 589 -27.06 -22.33 9.50
CA VAL A 589 -26.52 -22.05 8.16
C VAL A 589 -25.54 -23.15 7.81
N LYS A 590 -25.99 -24.15 7.04
CA LYS A 590 -25.23 -25.37 6.73
C LYS A 590 -24.05 -25.13 5.78
N TRP A 591 -24.22 -24.21 4.82
CA TRP A 591 -23.32 -23.99 3.70
C TRP A 591 -22.14 -23.09 4.07
N ARG A 592 -20.91 -23.50 3.72
CA ARG A 592 -19.72 -22.65 3.95
C ARG A 592 -19.62 -21.52 2.95
N PHE A 593 -19.63 -21.87 1.66
CA PHE A 593 -19.30 -20.95 0.58
C PHE A 593 -20.43 -20.78 -0.43
N VAL A 594 -21.01 -21.89 -0.90
CA VAL A 594 -22.01 -21.90 -1.98
C VAL A 594 -23.25 -22.67 -1.52
N PRO A 595 -24.47 -22.12 -1.63
CA PRO A 595 -25.67 -22.85 -1.27
C PRO A 595 -25.80 -24.16 -2.06
N GLY A 596 -26.08 -25.26 -1.37
CA GLY A 596 -26.22 -26.59 -2.00
C GLY A 596 -24.91 -27.33 -2.29
N LEU A 597 -23.75 -26.71 -2.04
CA LEU A 597 -22.43 -27.31 -2.14
C LEU A 597 -21.67 -27.07 -0.82
N ILE A 598 -21.50 -28.13 -0.03
CA ILE A 598 -20.78 -28.21 1.28
C ILE A 598 -20.87 -26.96 2.17
#